data_AF-R5CLW6-F1
#
_entry.id   AF-R5CLW6-F1
#
_cell.length_a   1.000
_cell.length_b   1.000
_cell.length_c   1.000
_cell.angle_alpha   90.00
_cell.angle_beta   90.00
_cell.angle_gamma   90.00
#
_symmetry.space_group_name_H-M   'P 1'
#
loop_
_entity.id
_entity.type
_entity.pdbx_description
1 polymer ?
#
loop_
_entity_poly.entity_id
_entity_poly.type
_entity_poly.pdbx_seq_one_letter_code
_entity_poly.pdbx_strand_id
1 'polypeptide(L)'
;MKLIFDEDLRIGWNEVFDVLAGIMLVLNRCFKSMDDVSAGIYIVSALFSVALGVACLVYYRGRRKEGKRRSLGFVFSALFILWGVSFMLNAFSS
;
A
#
# COMPACT_ATOMS: atom_id res chain seq x y z
N MET A 1 -16.98 35.12 12.52
CA MET A 1 -16.45 34.24 11.46
C MET A 1 -15.42 33.33 12.12
N LYS A 2 -15.87 32.20 12.67
CA LYS A 2 -15.01 31.30 13.45
C LYS A 2 -14.14 30.50 12.48
N LEU A 3 -12.85 30.46 12.77
CA LEU A 3 -11.83 29.65 12.11
C LEU A 3 -12.31 28.19 12.08
N ILE A 4 -12.68 27.72 10.89
CA ILE A 4 -13.10 26.33 10.62
C ILE A 4 -11.94 25.51 10.01
N PHE A 5 -10.74 26.08 9.82
CA PHE A 5 -9.82 25.55 8.80
C PHE A 5 -8.54 24.83 9.26
N ASP A 6 -8.29 24.58 10.56
CA ASP A 6 -7.01 23.99 10.99
C ASP A 6 -7.06 22.51 11.44
N GLU A 7 -8.25 21.92 11.65
CA GLU A 7 -8.38 20.50 12.03
C GLU A 7 -8.75 19.55 10.88
N ASP A 8 -9.23 20.07 9.74
CA ASP A 8 -9.70 19.26 8.61
C ASP A 8 -8.61 18.91 7.57
N LEU A 9 -7.38 19.43 7.72
CA LEU A 9 -6.28 19.19 6.79
C LEU A 9 -5.18 18.26 7.32
N ARG A 10 -5.44 17.54 8.41
CA ARG A 10 -4.57 16.42 8.80
C ARG A 10 -4.92 15.23 7.93
N ILE A 11 -4.34 15.18 6.74
CA ILE A 11 -4.37 14.00 5.88
C ILE A 11 -4.01 12.81 6.76
N GLY A 12 -5.02 11.99 7.04
CA GLY A 12 -4.87 10.84 7.88
C GLY A 12 -3.99 9.83 7.16
N TRP A 13 -3.14 9.10 7.90
CA TRP A 13 -2.40 8.00 7.31
C TRP A 13 -3.29 7.01 6.55
N ASN A 14 -4.58 6.93 6.88
CA ASN A 14 -5.57 6.16 6.13
C ASN A 14 -5.72 6.66 4.70
N GLU A 15 -5.88 7.96 4.48
CA GLU A 15 -5.96 8.54 3.13
C GLU A 15 -4.64 8.34 2.37
N VAL A 16 -3.50 8.42 3.06
CA VAL A 16 -2.19 8.10 2.46
C VAL A 16 -2.14 6.64 2.01
N PHE A 17 -2.60 5.70 2.85
CA PHE A 17 -2.65 4.29 2.49
C PHE A 17 -3.62 4.00 1.34
N ASP A 18 -4.77 4.66 1.30
CA ASP A 18 -5.76 4.52 0.22
C ASP A 18 -5.20 5.04 -1.11
N VAL A 19 -4.54 6.21 -1.10
CA VAL A 19 -3.87 6.77 -2.29
C VAL A 19 -2.75 5.84 -2.76
N LEU A 20 -1.92 5.32 -1.85
CA LEU A 20 -0.83 4.40 -2.19
C LEU A 20 -1.36 3.07 -2.73
N ALA A 21 -2.47 2.56 -2.20
CA ALA A 21 -3.17 1.39 -2.75
C ALA A 21 -3.66 1.65 -4.17
N GLY A 22 -4.24 2.83 -4.41
CA GLY A 22 -4.65 3.28 -5.74
C GLY A 22 -3.49 3.34 -6.74
N ILE A 23 -2.37 3.96 -6.35
CA ILE A 23 -1.16 4.05 -7.18
C ILE A 23 -0.64 2.65 -7.55
N MET A 24 -0.59 1.75 -6.57
CA MET A 24 -0.17 0.36 -6.80
C MET A 24 -1.12 -0.39 -7.76
N LEU A 25 -2.44 -0.17 -7.68
CA LEU A 25 -3.41 -0.79 -8.59
C LEU A 25 -3.24 -0.30 -10.02
N VAL A 26 -2.96 1.00 -10.18
CA VAL A 26 -2.66 1.60 -11.50
C VAL A 26 -1.35 1.02 -12.06
N LEU A 27 -0.29 0.96 -11.25
CA LEU A 27 0.99 0.35 -11.64
C LEU A 27 0.81 -1.10 -12.10
N ASN A 28 0.07 -1.91 -11.35
CA ASN A 28 -0.20 -3.29 -11.73
C ASN A 28 -0.97 -3.41 -13.06
N ARG A 29 -1.91 -2.50 -13.30
CA ARG A 29 -2.65 -2.47 -14.57
C ARG A 29 -1.75 -2.06 -15.74
N CYS A 30 -0.85 -1.09 -15.51
CA CYS A 30 0.17 -0.70 -16.48
C CYS A 30 1.12 -1.85 -16.80
N PHE A 31 1.61 -2.58 -15.79
CA PHE A 31 2.48 -3.74 -16.02
C PHE A 31 1.78 -4.84 -16.81
N LYS A 32 0.51 -5.10 -16.53
CA LYS A 32 -0.29 -6.07 -17.31
C LYS A 32 -0.50 -5.68 -18.77
N SER A 33 -0.39 -4.41 -19.13
CA SER A 33 -0.55 -3.95 -20.52
C SER A 33 0.77 -3.76 -21.24
N MET A 34 1.90 -3.97 -20.56
CA MET A 34 3.22 -3.94 -21.16
C MET A 34 3.64 -5.37 -21.48
N ASP A 35 4.04 -5.60 -22.73
CA ASP A 35 4.46 -6.93 -23.21
C ASP A 35 5.82 -7.36 -22.60
N ASP A 36 6.73 -6.41 -22.34
CA ASP A 36 8.03 -6.64 -21.70
C ASP A 36 8.24 -5.67 -20.53
N VAL A 37 7.91 -6.12 -19.32
CA VAL A 37 8.21 -5.38 -18.09
C VAL A 37 9.53 -5.88 -17.54
N SER A 38 10.53 -5.01 -17.45
CA SER A 38 11.84 -5.34 -16.89
C SER A 38 11.71 -5.91 -15.47
N ALA A 39 12.45 -6.99 -15.18
CA ALA A 39 12.55 -7.59 -13.85
C ALA A 39 12.90 -6.56 -12.75
N GLY A 40 13.67 -5.52 -13.08
CA GLY A 40 13.99 -4.44 -12.14
C GLY A 40 12.75 -3.68 -11.65
N ILE A 41 11.76 -3.46 -12.53
CA ILE A 41 10.51 -2.77 -12.19
C ILE A 41 9.66 -3.64 -11.26
N TYR A 42 9.62 -4.95 -11.49
CA TYR A 42 8.94 -5.90 -10.61
C TYR A 42 9.60 -5.97 -9.22
N ILE A 43 10.93 -5.97 -9.14
CA ILE A 43 11.66 -5.98 -7.86
C ILE A 43 11.40 -4.68 -7.07
N VAL A 44 11.47 -3.52 -7.72
CA VAL A 44 11.18 -2.23 -7.07
C VAL A 44 9.74 -2.19 -6.56
N SER A 45 8.79 -2.67 -7.36
CA SER A 45 7.37 -2.72 -6.98
C SER A 45 7.12 -3.70 -5.82
N ALA A 46 7.80 -4.85 -5.84
CA ALA A 46 7.75 -5.83 -4.75
C ALA A 46 8.27 -5.23 -3.43
N LEU A 47 9.43 -4.58 -3.46
CA LEU A 47 10.02 -3.92 -2.29
C LEU A 47 9.12 -2.81 -1.76
N PHE A 48 8.55 -1.98 -2.64
CA PHE A 48 7.66 -0.91 -2.24
C PHE A 48 6.36 -1.45 -1.62
N SER A 49 5.79 -2.51 -2.17
CA SER A 49 4.59 -3.17 -1.63
C SER A 49 4.85 -3.79 -0.26
N VAL A 50 6.00 -4.46 -0.07
CA VAL A 50 6.38 -5.02 1.24
C VAL A 50 6.61 -3.92 2.26
N ALA A 51 7.32 -2.84 1.90
CA ALA A 51 7.55 -1.70 2.78
C ALA A 51 6.24 -1.03 3.22
N LEU A 52 5.28 -0.87 2.30
CA LEU A 52 3.93 -0.39 2.58
C LEU A 52 3.17 -1.30 3.54
N GLY A 53 3.22 -2.62 3.29
CA GLY A 53 2.61 -3.62 4.16
C GLY A 53 3.15 -3.52 5.59
N VAL A 54 4.47 -3.44 5.76
CA VAL A 54 5.13 -3.30 7.07
C VAL A 54 4.77 -1.97 7.73
N ALA A 55 4.81 -0.85 7.00
CA ALA A 55 4.44 0.46 7.53
C ALA A 55 3.00 0.48 8.04
N CYS A 56 2.07 -0.11 7.28
CA CYS A 56 0.67 -0.27 7.67
C CYS A 56 0.54 -1.13 8.94
N LEU A 57 1.28 -2.25 9.02
CA LEU A 57 1.28 -3.13 10.19
C LEU A 57 1.78 -2.42 11.44
N VAL A 58 2.89 -1.69 11.35
CA VAL A 58 3.45 -0.89 12.46
C VAL A 58 2.47 0.20 12.90
N TYR A 59 1.89 0.90 11.94
CA TYR A 59 0.93 1.98 12.18
C TYR A 59 -0.30 1.50 12.96
N TYR A 60 -0.94 0.44 12.47
CA TYR A 60 -2.14 -0.11 13.11
C TYR A 60 -1.84 -0.91 14.38
N ARG A 61 -0.62 -1.41 14.56
CA ARG A 61 -0.18 -2.04 15.82
C ARG A 61 -0.11 -1.05 16.98
N GLY A 62 0.23 0.22 16.72
CA GLY A 62 0.25 1.29 17.73
C GLY A 62 -1.14 1.77 18.16
N ARG A 63 -2.15 1.67 17.28
CA ARG A 63 -3.52 2.19 17.50
C ARG A 63 -4.49 1.14 18.07
N ARG A 64 -4.07 0.41 19.13
CA ARG A 64 -4.81 -0.73 19.73
C ARG A 64 -6.27 -0.44 20.14
N LYS A 65 -6.70 0.83 20.28
CA LYS A 65 -8.04 1.21 20.77
C LYS A 65 -9.13 1.35 19.70
N GLU A 66 -8.82 1.27 18.40
CA GLU A 66 -9.79 1.56 17.31
C GLU A 66 -10.53 0.33 16.72
N GLY A 67 -10.49 -0.84 17.37
CA GLY A 67 -11.39 -1.98 17.13
C GLY A 67 -11.54 -2.42 15.65
N LYS A 68 -12.56 -1.91 14.95
CA LYS A 68 -12.87 -2.21 13.54
C LYS A 68 -11.77 -1.77 12.56
N ARG A 69 -11.11 -0.63 12.80
CA ARG A 69 -10.07 -0.12 11.88
C ARG A 69 -8.78 -0.95 11.92
N ARG A 70 -8.53 -1.64 13.03
CA ARG A 70 -7.35 -2.51 13.18
C ARG A 70 -7.43 -3.77 12.31
N SER A 71 -8.61 -4.39 12.16
CA SER A 71 -8.72 -5.58 11.31
C SER A 71 -8.50 -5.23 9.84
N LEU A 72 -9.05 -4.09 9.39
CA LEU A 72 -8.80 -3.56 8.05
C LEU A 72 -7.31 -3.31 7.81
N GLY A 73 -6.61 -2.64 8.73
CA GLY A 73 -5.17 -2.42 8.60
C GLY A 73 -4.33 -3.71 8.50
N PHE A 74 -4.72 -4.75 9.25
CA PHE A 74 -4.09 -6.06 9.15
C PHE A 74 -4.37 -6.76 7.82
N VAL A 75 -5.61 -6.71 7.33
CA VAL A 75 -6.00 -7.29 6.04
C VAL A 75 -5.27 -6.56 4.90
N PHE A 76 -5.24 -5.22 4.92
CA PHE A 76 -4.49 -4.42 3.93
C PHE A 76 -3.01 -4.74 3.95
N SER A 77 -2.39 -4.82 5.13
CA SER A 77 -0.99 -5.20 5.26
C SER A 77 -0.71 -6.59 4.66
N ALA A 78 -1.56 -7.58 4.95
CA ALA A 78 -1.42 -8.93 4.40
C ALA A 78 -1.59 -8.93 2.87
N LEU A 79 -2.54 -8.17 2.34
CA LEU A 79 -2.75 -8.02 0.89
C LEU A 79 -1.51 -7.42 0.20
N PHE A 80 -0.94 -6.35 0.75
CA PHE A 80 0.27 -5.75 0.19
C PHE A 80 1.49 -6.68 0.23
N ILE A 81 1.61 -7.49 1.29
CA ILE A 81 2.69 -8.49 1.38
C ILE A 81 2.49 -9.58 0.33
N LEU A 82 1.29 -10.16 0.23
CA LEU A 82 0.96 -11.18 -0.79
C LEU A 82 1.16 -10.66 -2.21
N TRP A 83 0.84 -9.39 -2.42
CA TRP A 83 0.99 -8.76 -3.72
C TRP A 83 2.45 -8.46 -4.06
N GLY A 84 3.24 -8.02 -3.09
CA GLY A 84 4.69 -7.90 -3.23
C GLY A 84 5.36 -9.23 -3.57
N VAL A 85 4.95 -10.31 -2.90
CA VAL A 85 5.41 -11.68 -3.23
C VAL A 85 5.03 -12.08 -4.66
N SER A 86 3.84 -11.71 -5.12
CA SER A 86 3.40 -11.98 -6.51
C SER A 86 4.27 -11.26 -7.54
N PHE A 87 4.65 -10.00 -7.28
CA PHE A 87 5.61 -9.29 -8.14
C PHE A 87 7.00 -9.92 -8.11
N MET A 88 7.44 -10.40 -6.95
CA MET A 88 8.71 -11.12 -6.81
C MET A 88 8.72 -12.40 -7.66
N LEU A 89 7.64 -13.19 -7.63
CA LEU A 89 7.51 -14.39 -8.46
C LEU A 89 7.53 -14.06 -9.96
N ASN A 90 6.85 -12.98 -10.38
CA ASN A 90 6.91 -12.52 -11.77
C ASN A 90 8.31 -12.02 -12.17
N ALA A 91 9.05 -11.39 -11.25
CA ALA A 91 10.42 -10.97 -11.50
C ALA A 91 11.39 -12.15 -11.74
N PHE A 92 11.17 -13.28 -11.08
CA PHE A 92 11.97 -14.50 -11.25
C PHE A 92 11.50 -15.39 -12.41
N SER A 93 10.27 -15.18 -12.89
CA SER A 93 9.69 -15.90 -14.03
C SER A 93 9.91 -15.19 -15.38
N SER A 94 10.27 -13.91 -15.35
CA SER A 94 10.60 -13.07 -16.51
C SER A 94 12.10 -13.08 -16.79
#